data_AF-A0A6J2YDK2-F1
#
_entry.id   AF-A0A6J2YDK2-F1
#
_cell.length_a   1.000
_cell.length_b   1.000
_cell.length_c   1.000
_cell.angle_alpha   90.00
_cell.angle_beta   90.00
_cell.angle_gamma   90.00
#
_symmetry.space_group_name_H-M   'P 1'
#
loop_
_entity.id
_entity.type
_entity.pdbx_description
1 polymer ?
#
loop_
_entity_poly.entity_id
_entity_poly.type
_entity_poly.pdbx_seq_one_letter_code
_entity_poly.pdbx_strand_id
1 'polypeptide(L)'
;MNLPNFLLRRTKVEQIQKGYKSDDESRNIFISLKFFMVFSQVLGLLPQENIRRNLEDMRFKWLSFKMLYTIALICSLAVAVFSCLIYWATNGCSIDDIAIAVSYGGSLASMILYLQLAKSWEKLMRSWHSIDLTMNTNYGYPEMLDRKIKLFMAMFIFLGILDYMLCAGNLYEHLTNQYGKNLTTQVYYNTSFPQLFAYVPYTYFTAIFCSIITVHSNLTWAFNDLFIIILSTALALRFQQISQRLNKERFKINPLSFWRSIREDYDRLASFCKELDSHISSIVLLSYFLNIFFLLIQLYHSLEPISLIVRKIYCIFSFGYLILKTSSVSLYAAWINDESKAPTNVLNSVDSSLYNVEIRRLLVQISFDKTALTGCKMFSVKRGIILSVASAIVTYELVLIQFSEANLYENTP
;
A
#
# COMPACT_ATOMS: atom_id res chain seq x y z
N MET A 1 0.77 -61.42 -8.26
CA MET A 1 -0.14 -60.59 -9.08
C MET A 1 -0.68 -59.43 -8.22
N ASN A 2 -0.10 -58.22 -8.32
CA ASN A 2 -0.61 -57.00 -7.65
C ASN A 2 -0.58 -55.79 -8.62
N LEU A 3 -0.70 -56.06 -9.93
CA LEU A 3 -0.65 -55.06 -10.99
C LEU A 3 -1.82 -54.04 -10.99
N PRO A 4 -3.08 -54.38 -10.60
CA PRO A 4 -4.20 -53.45 -10.77
C PRO A 4 -4.14 -52.25 -9.81
N ASN A 5 -3.75 -52.47 -8.55
CA ASN A 5 -3.72 -51.42 -7.53
C ASN A 5 -2.60 -50.40 -7.77
N PHE A 6 -1.47 -50.81 -8.36
CA PHE A 6 -0.38 -49.90 -8.69
C PHE A 6 -0.75 -48.98 -9.85
N LEU A 7 -1.39 -49.52 -10.89
CA LEU A 7 -1.86 -48.75 -12.04
C LEU A 7 -2.93 -47.73 -11.65
N LEU A 8 -3.91 -48.12 -10.82
CA LEU A 8 -4.94 -47.22 -10.27
C LEU A 8 -4.36 -46.07 -9.44
N ARG A 9 -3.32 -46.34 -8.63
CA ARG A 9 -2.66 -45.30 -7.83
C ARG A 9 -1.89 -44.32 -8.71
N ARG A 10 -1.28 -44.81 -9.80
CA ARG A 10 -0.55 -43.99 -10.77
C ARG A 10 -1.48 -43.08 -11.58
N THR A 11 -2.62 -43.60 -12.07
CA THR A 11 -3.65 -42.77 -12.74
C THR A 11 -4.26 -41.73 -11.80
N LYS A 12 -4.47 -42.06 -10.51
CA LYS A 12 -4.97 -41.08 -9.54
C LYS A 12 -3.97 -39.96 -9.27
N VAL A 13 -2.67 -40.28 -9.13
CA VAL A 13 -1.61 -39.28 -8.97
C VAL A 13 -1.43 -38.44 -10.24
N GLU A 14 -1.50 -39.05 -11.42
CA GLU A 14 -1.45 -38.33 -12.70
C GLU A 14 -2.67 -37.44 -12.93
N GLN A 15 -3.87 -37.85 -12.49
CA GLN A 15 -5.08 -37.03 -12.53
C GLN A 15 -5.01 -35.86 -11.52
N ILE A 16 -4.48 -36.09 -10.32
CA ILE A 16 -4.24 -35.02 -9.34
C ILE A 16 -3.19 -34.05 -9.85
N GLN A 17 -2.09 -34.53 -10.46
CA GLN A 17 -1.07 -33.68 -11.08
C GLN A 17 -1.58 -32.92 -12.31
N LYS A 18 -2.45 -33.54 -13.14
CA LYS A 18 -3.12 -32.86 -14.25
C LYS A 18 -4.13 -31.82 -13.78
N GLY A 19 -4.90 -32.12 -12.73
CA GLY A 19 -5.81 -31.16 -12.09
C GLY A 19 -5.07 -29.99 -11.44
N TYR A 20 -3.94 -30.25 -10.80
CA TYR A 20 -3.08 -29.21 -10.23
C TYR A 20 -2.44 -28.35 -11.33
N LYS A 21 -1.97 -28.95 -12.44
CA LYS A 21 -1.46 -28.22 -13.61
C LYS A 21 -2.53 -27.39 -14.32
N SER A 22 -3.76 -27.91 -14.46
CA SER A 22 -4.86 -27.16 -15.10
C SER A 22 -5.36 -26.00 -14.23
N ASP A 23 -5.37 -26.16 -12.90
CA ASP A 23 -5.70 -25.07 -11.98
C ASP A 23 -4.60 -23.99 -11.98
N ASP A 24 -3.32 -24.37 -12.09
CA ASP A 24 -2.19 -23.42 -12.11
C ASP A 24 -2.13 -22.62 -13.43
N GLU A 25 -2.48 -23.25 -14.56
CA GLU A 25 -2.62 -22.55 -15.86
C GLU A 25 -3.79 -21.55 -15.87
N SER A 26 -4.79 -21.73 -15.00
CA SER A 26 -5.92 -20.80 -14.85
C SER A 26 -5.61 -19.61 -13.92
N ARG A 27 -4.62 -19.72 -13.03
CA ARG A 27 -4.30 -18.69 -12.04
C ARG A 27 -3.30 -17.70 -12.60
N ASN A 28 -3.69 -16.43 -12.56
CA ASN A 28 -2.86 -15.33 -13.01
C ASN A 28 -3.02 -14.13 -12.09
N ILE A 29 -2.05 -13.21 -12.15
CA ILE A 29 -2.03 -12.00 -11.35
C ILE A 29 -3.31 -11.16 -11.48
N PHE A 30 -3.92 -11.12 -12.66
CA PHE A 30 -5.15 -10.36 -12.90
C PHE A 30 -6.32 -10.88 -12.08
N ILE A 31 -6.51 -12.21 -12.03
CA ILE A 31 -7.56 -12.84 -11.22
C ILE A 31 -7.36 -12.55 -9.74
N SER A 32 -6.11 -12.57 -9.28
CA SER A 32 -5.77 -12.37 -7.87
C SER A 32 -5.92 -10.92 -7.43
N LEU A 33 -5.63 -9.96 -8.31
CA LEU A 33 -5.87 -8.54 -8.09
C LEU A 33 -7.34 -8.13 -8.31
N LYS A 34 -8.18 -8.99 -8.90
CA LYS A 34 -9.55 -8.67 -9.29
C LYS A 34 -10.40 -8.15 -8.13
N PHE A 35 -10.36 -8.81 -6.98
CA PHE A 35 -11.11 -8.36 -5.80
C PHE A 35 -10.60 -7.02 -5.30
N PHE A 36 -9.27 -6.84 -5.26
CA PHE A 36 -8.63 -5.60 -4.85
C PHE A 36 -9.01 -4.42 -5.77
N MET A 37 -9.03 -4.64 -7.08
CA MET A 37 -9.47 -3.65 -8.07
C MET A 37 -10.97 -3.36 -7.96
N VAL A 38 -11.82 -4.34 -7.62
CA VAL A 38 -13.24 -4.06 -7.36
C VAL A 38 -13.41 -3.22 -6.10
N PHE A 39 -12.61 -3.48 -5.06
CA PHE A 39 -12.61 -2.69 -3.83
C PHE A 39 -12.18 -1.24 -4.10
N SER A 40 -11.18 -1.02 -4.95
CA SER A 40 -10.77 0.34 -5.35
C SER A 40 -11.94 1.12 -5.98
N GLN A 41 -12.78 0.45 -6.79
CA GLN A 41 -13.93 1.09 -7.43
C GLN A 41 -15.02 1.54 -6.45
N VAL A 42 -15.19 0.83 -5.33
CA VAL A 42 -16.11 1.26 -4.26
C VAL A 42 -15.66 2.60 -3.68
N LEU A 43 -14.35 2.78 -3.54
CA LEU A 43 -13.73 4.05 -3.13
C LEU A 43 -13.66 5.07 -4.26
N GLY A 44 -14.16 4.78 -5.46
CA GLY A 44 -14.04 5.67 -6.62
C GLY A 44 -12.61 5.78 -7.18
N LEU A 45 -11.71 4.88 -6.75
CA LEU A 45 -10.33 4.77 -7.21
C LEU A 45 -10.26 3.80 -8.41
N LEU A 46 -9.48 4.15 -9.44
CA LEU A 46 -9.34 3.39 -10.69
C LEU A 46 -10.69 3.14 -11.43
N PRO A 47 -11.30 4.17 -12.05
CA PRO A 47 -12.59 4.05 -12.74
C PRO A 47 -12.47 3.33 -14.11
N GLN A 48 -12.10 2.06 -14.10
CA GLN A 48 -12.04 1.23 -15.30
C GLN A 48 -13.32 0.44 -15.51
N GLU A 49 -13.65 0.21 -16.77
CA GLU A 49 -14.76 -0.66 -17.13
C GLU A 49 -14.34 -2.12 -17.28
N ASN A 50 -15.30 -3.02 -17.07
CA ASN A 50 -15.19 -4.46 -17.30
C ASN A 50 -14.12 -5.24 -16.51
N ILE A 51 -13.59 -4.74 -15.39
CA ILE A 51 -12.65 -5.49 -14.51
C ILE A 51 -13.20 -6.88 -14.13
N ARG A 52 -14.52 -7.03 -14.00
CA ARG A 52 -15.17 -8.29 -13.60
C ARG A 52 -15.20 -9.37 -14.68
N ARG A 53 -14.95 -9.05 -15.95
CA ARG A 53 -14.99 -10.02 -17.05
C ARG A 53 -13.59 -10.59 -17.26
N ASN A 54 -12.90 -10.09 -18.27
CA ASN A 54 -11.58 -10.51 -18.70
C ASN A 54 -10.65 -9.30 -18.87
N LEU A 55 -9.35 -9.55 -18.89
CA LEU A 55 -8.33 -8.52 -19.11
C LEU A 55 -8.51 -7.80 -20.46
N GLU A 56 -8.93 -8.52 -21.50
CA GLU A 56 -9.11 -7.98 -22.87
C GLU A 56 -10.24 -6.95 -22.98
N ASP A 57 -11.23 -7.05 -22.10
CA ASP A 57 -12.38 -6.15 -22.04
C ASP A 57 -12.14 -4.92 -21.18
N MET A 58 -11.08 -4.95 -20.36
CA MET A 58 -10.76 -3.87 -19.43
C MET A 58 -10.35 -2.63 -20.22
N ARG A 59 -11.11 -1.54 -20.07
CA ARG A 59 -10.88 -0.30 -20.80
C ARG A 59 -11.14 0.93 -19.94
N PHE A 60 -10.37 1.98 -20.17
CA PHE A 60 -10.65 3.30 -19.63
C PHE A 60 -11.68 4.03 -20.51
N LYS A 61 -12.75 4.55 -19.91
CA LYS A 61 -13.77 5.35 -20.59
C LYS A 61 -14.08 6.61 -19.79
N TRP A 62 -14.00 7.77 -20.43
CA TRP A 62 -14.36 9.05 -19.82
C TRP A 62 -15.86 9.17 -19.54
N LEU A 63 -16.70 8.64 -20.44
CA LEU A 63 -18.15 8.69 -20.30
C LEU A 63 -18.65 7.38 -19.66
N SER A 64 -18.51 7.27 -18.34
CA SER A 64 -19.05 6.16 -17.57
C SER A 64 -19.56 6.60 -16.20
N PHE A 65 -20.49 5.84 -15.62
CA PHE A 65 -21.03 6.13 -14.30
C PHE A 65 -19.94 6.10 -13.21
N LYS A 66 -18.94 5.22 -13.35
CA LYS A 66 -17.80 5.16 -12.43
C LYS A 66 -16.94 6.41 -12.51
N MET A 67 -16.70 6.91 -13.71
CA MET A 67 -15.97 8.17 -13.89
C MET A 67 -16.73 9.35 -13.29
N LEU A 68 -18.06 9.42 -13.49
CA LEU A 68 -18.90 10.43 -12.87
C LEU A 68 -18.81 10.39 -11.34
N TYR A 69 -18.85 9.19 -10.75
CA TYR A 69 -18.68 8.99 -9.30
C TYR A 69 -17.29 9.46 -8.81
N THR A 70 -16.21 9.10 -9.51
CA THR A 70 -14.85 9.58 -9.20
C THR A 70 -14.77 11.11 -9.27
N ILE A 71 -15.35 11.75 -10.31
CA ILE A 71 -15.38 13.21 -10.44
C ILE A 71 -16.15 13.85 -9.30
N ALA A 72 -17.32 13.30 -8.93
CA ALA A 72 -18.13 13.81 -7.83
C ALA A 72 -17.33 13.80 -6.51
N LEU A 73 -16.63 12.70 -6.20
CA LEU A 73 -15.76 12.60 -5.02
C LEU A 73 -14.59 13.59 -5.07
N ILE A 74 -13.94 13.77 -6.23
CA ILE A 74 -12.88 14.78 -6.42
C ILE A 74 -13.42 16.18 -6.12
N CYS A 75 -14.59 16.53 -6.66
CA CYS A 75 -15.23 17.82 -6.39
C CYS A 75 -15.57 17.98 -4.90
N SER A 76 -16.13 16.95 -4.26
CA SER A 76 -16.45 16.98 -2.83
C SER A 76 -15.21 17.16 -1.95
N LEU A 77 -14.12 16.46 -2.24
CA LEU A 77 -12.84 16.62 -1.53
C LEU A 77 -12.21 17.99 -1.79
N ALA A 78 -12.30 18.51 -3.03
CA ALA A 78 -11.82 19.85 -3.34
C ALA A 78 -12.56 20.94 -2.55
N VAL A 79 -13.89 20.80 -2.41
CA VAL A 79 -14.69 21.68 -1.54
C VAL A 79 -14.23 21.55 -0.08
N ALA A 80 -14.03 20.34 0.44
CA ALA A 80 -13.57 20.14 1.81
C ALA A 80 -12.20 20.78 2.09
N VAL A 81 -11.24 20.61 1.17
CA VAL A 81 -9.91 21.26 1.26
C VAL A 81 -10.06 22.78 1.22
N PHE A 82 -10.89 23.31 0.32
CA PHE A 82 -11.11 24.75 0.22
C PHE A 82 -11.76 25.32 1.48
N SER A 83 -12.71 24.62 2.08
CA SER A 83 -13.30 24.97 3.37
C SER A 83 -12.26 25.04 4.49
N CYS A 84 -11.33 24.08 4.56
CA CYS A 84 -10.20 24.15 5.50
C CYS A 84 -9.34 25.40 5.28
N LEU A 85 -8.97 25.70 4.03
CA LEU A 85 -8.14 26.86 3.71
C LEU A 85 -8.80 28.19 4.07
N ILE A 86 -10.11 28.33 3.82
CA ILE A 86 -10.86 29.53 4.23
C ILE A 86 -10.89 29.62 5.76
N TYR A 87 -11.18 28.52 6.45
CA TYR A 87 -11.19 28.49 7.92
C TYR A 87 -9.85 28.92 8.51
N TRP A 88 -8.73 28.47 7.94
CA TRP A 88 -7.41 28.91 8.38
C TRP A 88 -7.16 30.40 8.16
N ALA A 89 -7.62 30.92 7.01
CA ALA A 89 -7.43 32.32 6.67
C ALA A 89 -8.22 33.26 7.59
N THR A 90 -9.35 32.82 8.15
CA THR A 90 -10.23 33.66 8.97
C THR A 90 -10.01 33.50 10.47
N ASN A 91 -9.81 32.26 10.95
CA ASN A 91 -9.77 31.95 12.38
C ASN A 91 -8.36 31.61 12.89
N GLY A 92 -7.36 31.59 12.00
CA GLY A 92 -6.03 31.08 12.29
C GLY A 92 -5.96 29.56 12.16
N CYS A 93 -4.81 28.97 12.50
CA CYS A 93 -4.52 27.57 12.22
C CYS A 93 -4.01 26.88 13.48
N SER A 94 -4.72 25.85 13.96
CA SER A 94 -4.19 24.90 14.96
C SER A 94 -3.51 23.71 14.27
N ILE A 95 -2.75 22.93 15.04
CA ILE A 95 -2.10 21.70 14.54
C ILE A 95 -3.14 20.68 14.05
N ASP A 96 -4.25 20.53 14.78
CA ASP A 96 -5.37 19.67 14.38
C ASP A 96 -6.00 20.12 13.07
N ASP A 97 -6.16 21.44 12.88
CA ASP A 97 -6.70 21.97 11.63
C ASP A 97 -5.78 21.65 10.44
N ILE A 98 -4.44 21.73 10.63
CA ILE A 98 -3.43 21.30 9.64
C ILE A 98 -3.63 19.83 9.30
N ALA A 99 -3.76 18.98 10.32
CA ALA A 99 -3.91 17.54 10.13
C ALA A 99 -5.16 17.19 9.31
N ILE A 100 -6.28 17.86 9.56
CA ILE A 100 -7.52 17.69 8.80
C ILE A 100 -7.33 18.08 7.34
N ALA A 101 -6.75 19.24 7.04
CA ALA A 101 -6.58 19.66 5.65
C ALA A 101 -5.56 18.80 4.90
N VAL A 102 -4.49 18.35 5.57
CA VAL A 102 -3.54 17.39 4.98
C VAL A 102 -4.22 16.05 4.69
N SER A 103 -5.15 15.60 5.54
CA SER A 103 -5.95 14.40 5.29
C SER A 103 -6.81 14.52 4.03
N TYR A 104 -7.59 15.60 3.92
CA TYR A 104 -8.44 15.84 2.75
C TYR A 104 -7.62 16.14 1.48
N GLY A 105 -6.55 16.93 1.61
CA GLY A 105 -5.63 17.24 0.51
C GLY A 105 -4.89 16.01 0.01
N GLY A 106 -4.43 15.15 0.92
CA GLY A 106 -3.83 13.86 0.60
C GLY A 106 -4.81 12.93 -0.11
N SER A 107 -6.06 12.88 0.33
CA SER A 107 -7.11 12.08 -0.32
C SER A 107 -7.46 12.61 -1.71
N LEU A 108 -7.56 13.93 -1.88
CA LEU A 108 -7.74 14.58 -3.18
C LEU A 108 -6.59 14.26 -4.13
N ALA A 109 -5.34 14.41 -3.67
CA ALA A 109 -4.15 14.08 -4.44
C ALA A 109 -4.15 12.60 -4.83
N SER A 110 -4.55 11.71 -3.92
CA SER A 110 -4.68 10.28 -4.20
C SER A 110 -5.70 10.03 -5.32
N MET A 111 -6.90 10.60 -5.24
CA MET A 111 -7.92 10.47 -6.28
C MET A 111 -7.41 10.92 -7.65
N ILE A 112 -6.68 12.04 -7.72
CA ILE A 112 -6.08 12.54 -8.95
C ILE A 112 -5.02 11.58 -9.49
N LEU A 113 -4.12 11.08 -8.63
CA LEU A 113 -3.07 10.14 -9.01
C LEU A 113 -3.65 8.81 -9.49
N TYR A 114 -4.68 8.26 -8.84
CA TYR A 114 -5.34 7.05 -9.31
C TYR A 114 -6.12 7.27 -10.60
N LEU A 115 -6.68 8.46 -10.82
CA LEU A 115 -7.29 8.79 -12.11
C LEU A 115 -6.24 8.83 -13.23
N GLN A 116 -5.04 9.38 -12.96
CA GLN A 116 -3.92 9.35 -13.90
C GLN A 116 -3.46 7.91 -14.16
N LEU A 117 -3.30 7.11 -13.11
CA LEU A 117 -2.93 5.71 -13.19
C LEU A 117 -3.97 4.90 -13.98
N ALA A 118 -5.26 5.19 -13.81
CA ALA A 118 -6.33 4.48 -14.50
C ALA A 118 -6.21 4.55 -16.04
N LYS A 119 -5.63 5.64 -16.57
CA LYS A 119 -5.41 5.83 -18.01
C LYS A 119 -4.34 4.89 -18.58
N SER A 120 -3.31 4.57 -17.81
CA SER A 120 -2.21 3.67 -18.22
C SER A 120 -2.31 2.25 -17.65
N TRP A 121 -3.20 2.04 -16.67
CA TRP A 121 -3.34 0.77 -15.96
C TRP A 121 -3.66 -0.41 -16.88
N GLU A 122 -4.46 -0.20 -17.93
CA GLU A 122 -4.75 -1.25 -18.91
C GLU A 122 -3.47 -1.76 -19.58
N LYS A 123 -2.64 -0.85 -20.06
CA LYS A 123 -1.35 -1.19 -20.68
C LYS A 123 -0.44 -1.88 -19.66
N LEU A 124 -0.36 -1.34 -18.45
CA LEU A 124 0.46 -1.91 -17.37
C LEU A 124 0.03 -3.34 -17.01
N MET A 125 -1.28 -3.58 -16.86
CA MET A 125 -1.80 -4.91 -16.54
C MET A 125 -1.64 -5.91 -17.68
N ARG A 126 -1.73 -5.47 -18.94
CA ARG A 126 -1.41 -6.32 -20.11
C ARG A 126 0.06 -6.70 -20.13
N SER A 127 0.97 -5.74 -19.92
CA SER A 127 2.42 -5.98 -19.78
C SER A 127 2.69 -6.98 -18.67
N TRP A 128 2.12 -6.75 -17.48
CA TRP A 128 2.26 -7.65 -16.34
C TRP A 128 1.74 -9.05 -16.64
N HIS A 129 0.53 -9.17 -17.19
CA HIS A 129 -0.07 -10.47 -17.48
C HIS A 129 0.78 -11.29 -18.46
N SER A 130 1.37 -10.66 -19.48
CA SER A 130 2.28 -11.34 -20.42
C SER A 130 3.54 -11.89 -19.73
N ILE A 131 4.10 -11.13 -18.78
CA ILE A 131 5.25 -11.57 -18.00
C ILE A 131 4.84 -12.69 -17.05
N ASP A 132 3.67 -12.57 -16.42
CA ASP A 132 3.11 -13.54 -15.49
C ASP A 132 2.89 -14.90 -16.16
N LEU A 133 2.36 -14.92 -17.39
CA LEU A 133 2.18 -16.13 -18.19
C LEU A 133 3.53 -16.80 -18.51
N THR A 134 4.52 -16.01 -18.94
CA THR A 134 5.87 -16.51 -19.25
C THR A 134 6.54 -17.12 -18.02
N MET A 135 6.41 -16.45 -16.87
CA MET A 135 6.94 -16.93 -15.60
C MET A 135 6.18 -18.18 -15.11
N ASN A 136 4.86 -18.25 -15.28
CA ASN A 136 4.06 -19.42 -14.89
C ASN A 136 4.51 -20.70 -15.61
N THR A 137 4.82 -20.63 -16.91
CA THR A 137 5.30 -21.79 -17.66
C THR A 137 6.59 -22.39 -17.07
N ASN A 138 7.48 -21.54 -16.56
CA ASN A 138 8.81 -21.94 -16.09
C ASN A 138 8.92 -22.16 -14.57
N TYR A 139 8.08 -21.50 -13.78
CA TYR A 139 8.19 -21.43 -12.31
C TYR A 139 6.91 -21.85 -11.58
N GLY A 140 5.76 -21.93 -12.27
CA GLY A 140 4.44 -22.07 -11.66
C GLY A 140 3.91 -20.76 -11.05
N TYR A 141 2.66 -20.78 -10.58
CA TYR A 141 2.05 -19.64 -9.90
C TYR A 141 2.63 -19.46 -8.48
N PRO A 142 2.81 -18.22 -7.97
CA PRO A 142 3.28 -18.02 -6.61
C PRO A 142 2.21 -18.43 -5.58
N GLU A 143 2.37 -19.62 -4.98
CA GLU A 143 1.38 -20.28 -4.11
C GLU A 143 0.83 -19.40 -2.97
N MET A 144 1.64 -18.50 -2.43
CA MET A 144 1.25 -17.65 -1.29
C MET A 144 0.63 -16.30 -1.67
N LEU A 145 0.62 -15.93 -2.96
CA LEU A 145 0.24 -14.59 -3.39
C LEU A 145 -1.23 -14.27 -3.05
N ASP A 146 -2.15 -15.14 -3.46
CA ASP A 146 -3.59 -14.92 -3.23
C ASP A 146 -3.93 -14.84 -1.75
N ARG A 147 -3.30 -15.69 -0.95
CA ARG A 147 -3.49 -15.71 0.50
C ARG A 147 -2.94 -14.44 1.14
N LYS A 148 -1.75 -13.98 0.74
CA LYS A 148 -1.16 -12.72 1.23
C LYS A 148 -2.02 -11.51 0.86
N ILE A 149 -2.50 -11.42 -0.38
CA ILE A 149 -3.40 -10.34 -0.82
C ILE A 149 -4.67 -10.31 0.04
N LYS A 150 -5.37 -11.44 0.18
CA LYS A 150 -6.59 -11.55 1.00
C LYS A 150 -6.34 -11.18 2.46
N LEU A 151 -5.24 -11.67 3.04
CA LEU A 151 -4.86 -11.38 4.41
C LEU A 151 -4.57 -9.89 4.62
N PHE A 152 -3.75 -9.27 3.76
CA PHE A 152 -3.41 -7.86 3.88
C PHE A 152 -4.63 -6.96 3.72
N MET A 153 -5.51 -7.25 2.74
CA MET A 153 -6.74 -6.48 2.58
C MET A 153 -7.63 -6.59 3.83
N ALA A 154 -7.88 -7.80 4.32
CA ALA A 154 -8.72 -8.01 5.50
C ALA A 154 -8.15 -7.29 6.74
N MET A 155 -6.84 -7.43 6.97
CA MET A 155 -6.14 -6.82 8.08
C MET A 155 -6.15 -5.29 8.01
N PHE A 156 -5.78 -4.68 6.87
CA PHE A 156 -5.73 -3.23 6.74
C PHE A 156 -7.11 -2.57 6.79
N ILE A 157 -8.13 -3.21 6.21
CA ILE A 157 -9.51 -2.73 6.30
C ILE A 157 -10.00 -2.80 7.75
N PHE A 158 -9.79 -3.93 8.44
CA PHE A 158 -10.19 -4.09 9.84
C PHE A 158 -9.51 -3.06 10.74
N LEU A 159 -8.19 -2.92 10.64
CA LEU A 159 -7.44 -1.96 11.45
C LEU A 159 -7.83 -0.51 11.15
N GLY A 160 -8.06 -0.15 9.88
CA GLY A 160 -8.49 1.19 9.50
C GLY A 160 -9.90 1.53 10.01
N ILE A 161 -10.83 0.58 9.99
CA ILE A 161 -12.17 0.76 10.58
C ILE A 161 -12.06 0.88 12.10
N LEU A 162 -11.25 0.04 12.74
CA LEU A 162 -11.05 0.07 14.19
C LEU A 162 -10.44 1.40 14.65
N ASP A 163 -9.42 1.91 13.94
CA ASP A 163 -8.81 3.21 14.21
C ASP A 163 -9.84 4.34 14.12
N TYR A 164 -10.65 4.37 13.06
CA TYR A 164 -11.71 5.36 12.91
C TYR A 164 -12.75 5.29 14.04
N MET A 165 -13.20 4.08 14.40
CA MET A 165 -14.16 3.89 15.48
C MET A 165 -13.60 4.36 16.84
N LEU A 166 -12.32 4.07 17.12
CA LEU A 166 -11.66 4.54 18.34
C LEU A 166 -11.48 6.06 18.35
N CYS A 167 -11.13 6.66 17.21
CA CYS A 167 -11.05 8.10 17.05
C CYS A 167 -12.41 8.78 17.35
N ALA A 168 -13.48 8.28 16.72
CA ALA A 168 -14.84 8.79 16.94
C ALA A 168 -15.30 8.60 18.40
N GLY A 169 -14.99 7.45 19.01
CA GLY A 169 -15.29 7.17 20.41
C GLY A 169 -14.54 8.08 21.38
N ASN A 170 -13.24 8.31 21.15
CA ASN A 170 -12.44 9.24 21.92
C ASN A 170 -13.00 10.67 21.86
N LEU A 171 -13.36 11.14 20.67
CA LEU A 171 -13.96 12.46 20.50
C LEU A 171 -15.32 12.56 21.22
N TYR A 172 -16.16 11.53 21.09
CA TYR A 172 -17.46 11.50 21.76
C TYR A 172 -17.32 11.56 23.29
N GLU A 173 -16.40 10.80 23.87
CA GLU A 173 -16.15 10.83 25.31
C GLU A 173 -15.60 12.19 25.77
N HIS A 174 -14.65 12.76 25.02
CA HIS A 174 -14.10 14.08 25.33
C HIS A 174 -15.20 15.15 25.37
N LEU A 175 -16.07 15.18 24.37
CA LEU A 175 -17.19 16.13 24.29
C LEU A 175 -18.26 15.84 25.35
N THR A 176 -18.49 14.58 25.69
CA THR A 176 -19.42 14.20 26.77
C THR A 176 -18.93 14.73 28.11
N ASN A 177 -17.62 14.65 28.39
CA ASN A 177 -17.05 15.20 29.62
C ASN A 177 -17.08 16.73 29.66
N GLN A 178 -16.93 17.39 28.51
CA GLN A 178 -16.95 18.86 28.42
C GLN A 178 -18.37 19.45 28.52
N TYR A 179 -19.34 18.87 27.80
CA TYR A 179 -20.68 19.44 27.65
C TYR A 179 -21.77 18.70 28.46
N GLY A 180 -21.48 17.50 28.97
CA GLY A 180 -22.43 16.71 29.76
C GLY A 180 -23.78 16.52 29.06
N LYS A 181 -24.87 16.91 29.74
CA LYS A 181 -26.24 16.83 29.20
C LYS A 181 -26.53 17.80 28.05
N ASN A 182 -25.67 18.79 27.82
CA ASN A 182 -25.84 19.75 26.72
C ASN A 182 -25.26 19.23 25.39
N LEU A 183 -24.65 18.03 25.39
CA LEU A 183 -24.14 17.39 24.17
C LEU A 183 -25.30 17.05 23.24
N THR A 184 -25.50 17.89 22.23
CA THR A 184 -26.43 17.64 21.12
C THR A 184 -25.65 17.19 19.88
N THR A 185 -26.31 16.48 18.96
CA THR A 185 -25.73 16.10 17.66
C THR A 185 -25.16 17.30 16.90
N GLN A 186 -25.83 18.45 16.95
CA GLN A 186 -25.35 19.70 16.39
C GLN A 186 -24.02 20.16 17.01
N VAL A 187 -23.89 20.08 18.34
CA VAL A 187 -22.65 20.45 19.05
C VAL A 187 -21.52 19.51 18.66
N TYR A 188 -21.79 18.20 18.58
CA TYR A 188 -20.80 17.22 18.15
C TYR A 188 -20.23 17.55 16.76
N TYR A 189 -21.10 17.77 15.77
CA TYR A 189 -20.67 18.03 14.40
C TYR A 189 -20.02 19.40 14.22
N ASN A 190 -20.53 20.44 14.88
CA ASN A 190 -19.93 21.77 14.83
C ASN A 190 -18.51 21.78 15.40
N THR A 191 -18.26 21.02 16.47
CA THR A 191 -16.92 20.90 17.07
C THR A 191 -16.02 19.94 16.30
N SER A 192 -16.57 18.91 15.65
CA SER A 192 -15.79 17.93 14.87
C SER A 192 -15.35 18.47 13.51
N PHE A 193 -16.15 19.36 12.91
CA PHE A 193 -15.90 19.90 11.57
C PHE A 193 -16.07 21.42 11.54
N PRO A 194 -15.31 22.17 12.37
CA PRO A 194 -15.42 23.62 12.43
C PRO A 194 -15.17 24.28 11.07
N GLN A 195 -14.28 23.70 10.26
CA GLN A 195 -13.96 24.16 8.90
C GLN A 195 -15.16 24.26 7.96
N LEU A 196 -16.18 23.42 8.15
CA LEU A 196 -17.35 23.37 7.28
C LEU A 196 -18.55 24.06 7.93
N PHE A 197 -18.80 23.80 9.21
CA PHE A 197 -19.96 24.37 9.92
C PHE A 197 -19.78 25.83 10.34
N ALA A 198 -18.58 26.41 10.19
CA ALA A 198 -18.39 27.86 10.29
C ALA A 198 -19.14 28.65 9.19
N TYR A 199 -19.35 28.04 8.01
CA TYR A 199 -19.94 28.72 6.84
C TYR A 199 -21.24 28.06 6.36
N VAL A 200 -21.43 26.78 6.66
CA VAL A 200 -22.60 26.00 6.25
C VAL A 200 -23.46 25.69 7.46
N PRO A 201 -24.78 25.98 7.43
CA PRO A 201 -25.64 25.69 8.56
C PRO A 201 -25.74 24.19 8.82
N TYR A 202 -25.84 23.82 10.10
CA TYR A 202 -26.03 22.43 10.49
C TYR A 202 -27.37 21.90 9.99
N THR A 203 -27.30 20.83 9.21
CA THR A 203 -28.41 19.95 8.88
C THR A 203 -27.98 18.49 9.01
N TYR A 204 -28.92 17.57 9.19
CA TYR A 204 -28.59 16.14 9.20
C TYR A 204 -27.92 15.69 7.90
N PHE A 205 -28.29 16.29 6.76
CA PHE A 205 -27.70 15.99 5.46
C PHE A 205 -26.21 16.40 5.39
N THR A 206 -25.90 17.63 5.78
CA THR A 206 -24.51 18.13 5.80
C THR A 206 -23.64 17.35 6.79
N ALA A 207 -24.20 16.94 7.93
CA ALA A 207 -23.52 16.11 8.91
C ALA A 207 -23.16 14.72 8.35
N ILE A 208 -24.13 14.04 7.72
CA ILE A 208 -23.91 12.75 7.06
C ILE A 208 -22.86 12.88 5.95
N PHE A 209 -22.92 13.95 5.16
CA PHE A 209 -21.96 14.21 4.09
C PHE A 209 -20.52 14.35 4.63
N CYS A 210 -20.29 15.15 5.67
CA CYS A 210 -18.98 15.30 6.30
C CYS A 210 -18.42 13.97 6.83
N SER A 211 -19.28 13.18 7.48
CA SER A 211 -18.90 11.85 7.96
C SER A 211 -18.49 10.93 6.82
N ILE A 212 -19.25 10.90 5.71
CA ILE A 212 -18.91 10.11 4.53
C ILE A 212 -17.56 10.53 3.94
N ILE A 213 -17.31 11.83 3.78
CA ILE A 213 -16.05 12.33 3.23
C ILE A 213 -14.86 12.00 4.13
N THR A 214 -15.04 12.06 5.44
CA THR A 214 -14.00 11.74 6.41
C THR A 214 -13.67 10.25 6.43
N VAL A 215 -14.69 9.39 6.46
CA VAL A 215 -14.51 7.94 6.34
C VAL A 215 -13.85 7.59 5.01
N HIS A 216 -14.29 8.20 3.92
CA HIS A 216 -13.72 8.00 2.59
C HIS A 216 -12.23 8.41 2.54
N SER A 217 -11.86 9.52 3.17
CA SER A 217 -10.48 10.00 3.24
C SER A 217 -9.58 9.01 4.00
N ASN A 218 -10.04 8.54 5.15
CA ASN A 218 -9.33 7.53 5.94
C ASN A 218 -9.16 6.20 5.17
N LEU A 219 -10.21 5.73 4.51
CA LEU A 219 -10.15 4.51 3.69
C LEU A 219 -9.22 4.67 2.48
N THR A 220 -9.21 5.85 1.83
CA THR A 220 -8.31 6.14 0.70
C THR A 220 -6.85 6.10 1.15
N TRP A 221 -6.54 6.69 2.31
CA TRP A 221 -5.19 6.64 2.86
C TRP A 221 -4.74 5.23 3.25
N ALA A 222 -5.63 4.40 3.81
CA ALA A 222 -5.34 2.99 4.04
C ALA A 222 -5.14 2.21 2.73
N PHE A 223 -5.94 2.53 1.71
CA PHE A 223 -5.85 1.90 0.39
C PHE A 223 -4.53 2.21 -0.32
N ASN A 224 -4.01 3.45 -0.24
CA ASN A 224 -2.73 3.82 -0.84
C ASN A 224 -1.58 2.90 -0.42
N ASP A 225 -1.54 2.61 0.87
CA ASP A 225 -0.47 1.81 1.47
C ASP A 225 -0.64 0.34 1.12
N LEU A 226 -1.88 -0.14 1.22
CA LEU A 226 -2.25 -1.50 0.83
C LEU A 226 -1.96 -1.76 -0.66
N PHE A 227 -2.20 -0.77 -1.53
CA PHE A 227 -1.88 -0.81 -2.94
C PHE A 227 -0.38 -1.06 -3.15
N ILE A 228 0.48 -0.25 -2.53
CA ILE A 228 1.94 -0.41 -2.63
C ILE A 228 2.37 -1.79 -2.09
N ILE A 229 1.84 -2.22 -0.95
CA ILE A 229 2.16 -3.52 -0.33
C ILE A 229 1.82 -4.69 -1.26
N ILE A 230 0.62 -4.69 -1.85
CA ILE A 230 0.15 -5.76 -2.72
C ILE A 230 1.00 -5.86 -3.98
N LEU A 231 1.25 -4.73 -4.65
CA LEU A 231 2.06 -4.72 -5.87
C LEU A 231 3.50 -5.13 -5.59
N SER A 232 4.05 -4.67 -4.48
CA SER A 232 5.41 -5.02 -4.08
C SER A 232 5.54 -6.50 -3.72
N THR A 233 4.53 -7.06 -3.04
CA THR A 233 4.47 -8.49 -2.70
C THR A 233 4.44 -9.35 -3.95
N ALA A 234 3.60 -9.00 -4.94
CA ALA A 234 3.48 -9.75 -6.18
C ALA A 234 4.82 -9.78 -6.95
N LEU A 235 5.50 -8.63 -7.04
CA LEU A 235 6.78 -8.53 -7.74
C LEU A 235 7.92 -9.21 -6.98
N ALA A 236 8.00 -9.03 -5.66
CA ALA A 236 9.02 -9.67 -4.83
C ALA A 236 8.92 -11.19 -4.87
N LEU A 237 7.70 -11.75 -4.84
CA LEU A 237 7.50 -13.20 -4.99
C LEU A 237 7.99 -13.73 -6.35
N ARG A 238 7.83 -12.97 -7.43
CA ARG A 238 8.37 -13.34 -8.75
C ARG A 238 9.90 -13.34 -8.78
N PHE A 239 10.55 -12.35 -8.16
CA PHE A 239 12.01 -12.39 -7.99
C PHE A 239 12.46 -13.56 -7.11
N GLN A 240 11.73 -13.86 -6.05
CA GLN A 240 12.01 -14.97 -5.15
C GLN A 240 11.97 -16.33 -5.89
N GLN A 241 11.05 -16.52 -6.84
CA GLN A 241 10.99 -17.73 -7.67
C GLN A 241 12.27 -17.96 -8.47
N ILE A 242 12.93 -16.89 -8.95
CA ILE A 242 14.22 -16.97 -9.65
C ILE A 242 15.29 -17.54 -8.70
N SER A 243 15.41 -16.97 -7.50
CA SER A 243 16.35 -17.42 -6.47
C SER A 243 16.09 -18.87 -6.04
N GLN A 244 14.83 -19.27 -5.91
CA GLN A 244 14.45 -20.64 -5.56
C GLN A 244 14.81 -21.64 -6.66
N ARG A 245 14.56 -21.29 -7.93
CA ARG A 245 14.93 -22.15 -9.08
C ARG A 245 16.44 -22.31 -9.18
N LEU A 246 17.20 -21.22 -9.00
CA LEU A 246 18.66 -21.26 -8.97
C LEU A 246 19.18 -22.17 -7.85
N ASN A 247 18.63 -22.05 -6.63
CA ASN A 247 19.06 -22.89 -5.51
C ASN A 247 18.81 -24.39 -5.75
N LYS A 248 17.70 -24.75 -6.41
CA LYS A 248 17.39 -26.16 -6.76
C LYS A 248 18.35 -26.73 -7.81
N GLU A 249 18.88 -25.88 -8.67
CA GLU A 249 19.69 -26.28 -9.82
C GLU A 249 21.20 -26.02 -9.64
N ARG A 250 21.63 -25.46 -8.49
CA ARG A 250 23.00 -24.96 -8.26
C ARG A 250 24.12 -26.00 -8.41
N PHE A 251 23.86 -27.28 -8.11
CA PHE A 251 24.84 -28.37 -8.18
C PHE A 251 24.68 -29.27 -9.40
N LYS A 252 23.79 -28.91 -10.31
CA LYS A 252 23.51 -29.70 -11.51
C LYS A 252 24.22 -29.08 -12.71
N ILE A 253 24.70 -29.94 -13.59
CA ILE A 253 25.25 -29.52 -14.89
C ILE A 253 24.09 -29.04 -15.74
N ASN A 254 23.98 -27.73 -15.88
CA ASN A 254 22.93 -27.07 -16.64
C ASN A 254 23.46 -26.55 -17.98
N PRO A 255 22.69 -26.69 -19.07
CA PRO A 255 23.09 -26.16 -20.37
C PRO A 255 23.12 -24.63 -20.37
N LEU A 256 23.87 -24.03 -21.31
CA LEU A 256 23.95 -22.57 -21.44
C LEU A 256 22.57 -21.92 -21.63
N SER A 257 21.64 -22.61 -22.30
CA SER A 257 20.26 -22.15 -22.52
C SER A 257 19.48 -21.96 -21.21
N PHE A 258 19.76 -22.76 -20.17
CA PHE A 258 19.14 -22.59 -18.87
C PHE A 258 19.55 -21.26 -18.22
N TRP A 259 20.86 -20.99 -18.15
CA TRP A 259 21.38 -19.75 -17.57
C TRP A 259 20.93 -18.52 -18.34
N ARG A 260 20.85 -18.64 -19.67
CA ARG A 260 20.27 -17.60 -20.53
C ARG A 260 18.81 -17.33 -20.18
N SER A 261 17.99 -18.38 -20.02
CA SER A 261 16.58 -18.25 -19.61
C SER A 261 16.46 -17.54 -18.27
N ILE A 262 17.26 -17.90 -17.26
CA ILE A 262 17.24 -17.24 -15.95
C ILE A 262 17.54 -15.74 -16.09
N ARG A 263 18.54 -15.38 -16.90
CA ARG A 263 18.90 -13.98 -17.11
C ARG A 263 17.79 -13.20 -17.83
N GLU A 264 17.18 -13.78 -18.85
CA GLU A 264 16.04 -13.17 -19.55
C GLU A 264 14.82 -13.02 -18.63
N ASP A 265 14.53 -14.01 -17.79
CA ASP A 265 13.45 -13.95 -16.81
C ASP A 265 13.70 -12.85 -15.77
N TYR A 266 14.95 -12.71 -15.30
CA TYR A 266 15.37 -11.60 -14.44
C TYR A 266 15.20 -10.24 -15.12
N ASP A 267 15.64 -10.11 -16.36
CA ASP A 267 15.58 -8.87 -17.14
C ASP A 267 14.14 -8.42 -17.39
N ARG A 268 13.23 -9.36 -17.67
CA ARG A 268 11.78 -9.11 -17.78
C ARG A 268 11.22 -8.51 -16.49
N LEU A 269 11.53 -9.10 -15.33
CA LEU A 269 11.07 -8.60 -14.04
C LEU A 269 11.68 -7.25 -13.67
N ALA A 270 12.98 -7.05 -13.93
CA ALA A 270 13.67 -5.80 -13.65
C ALA A 270 13.14 -4.66 -14.52
N SER A 271 12.91 -4.93 -15.81
CA SER A 271 12.28 -3.98 -16.73
C SER A 271 10.85 -3.63 -16.30
N PHE A 272 10.06 -4.64 -15.92
CA PHE A 272 8.70 -4.41 -15.40
C PHE A 272 8.69 -3.64 -14.09
N CYS A 273 9.64 -3.88 -13.18
CA CYS A 273 9.79 -3.10 -11.95
C CYS A 273 9.94 -1.60 -12.25
N LYS A 274 10.72 -1.25 -13.28
CA LYS A 274 10.93 0.14 -13.72
C LYS A 274 9.68 0.72 -14.38
N GLU A 275 8.99 -0.07 -15.21
CA GLU A 275 7.71 0.33 -15.80
C GLU A 275 6.68 0.62 -14.70
N LEU A 276 6.54 -0.29 -13.74
CA LEU A 276 5.64 -0.13 -12.60
C LEU A 276 5.98 1.12 -11.78
N ASP A 277 7.25 1.30 -11.42
CA ASP A 277 7.73 2.46 -10.66
C ASP A 277 7.39 3.78 -11.37
N SER A 278 7.55 3.84 -12.70
CA SER A 278 7.23 5.04 -13.47
C SER A 278 5.77 5.47 -13.37
N HIS A 279 4.86 4.53 -13.09
CA HIS A 279 3.42 4.78 -12.95
C HIS A 279 2.98 5.01 -11.50
N ILE A 280 3.67 4.44 -10.51
CA ILE A 280 3.23 4.48 -9.10
C ILE A 280 4.14 5.32 -8.20
N SER A 281 5.27 5.83 -8.68
CA SER A 281 6.26 6.53 -7.86
C SER A 281 5.72 7.76 -7.12
N SER A 282 4.75 8.48 -7.71
CA SER A 282 4.06 9.59 -7.02
C SER A 282 3.11 9.12 -5.92
N ILE A 283 2.49 7.95 -6.08
CA ILE A 283 1.66 7.32 -5.04
C ILE A 283 2.55 6.86 -3.88
N VAL A 284 3.72 6.29 -4.18
CA VAL A 284 4.74 5.94 -3.18
C VAL A 284 5.17 7.18 -2.39
N LEU A 285 5.51 8.27 -3.07
CA LEU A 285 5.89 9.53 -2.41
C LEU A 285 4.78 10.05 -1.49
N LEU A 286 3.54 10.09 -1.98
CA LEU A 286 2.39 10.57 -1.21
C LEU A 286 2.12 9.69 0.01
N SER A 287 2.22 8.37 -0.14
CA SER A 287 2.06 7.41 0.95
C SER A 287 3.08 7.67 2.07
N TYR A 288 4.37 7.81 1.74
CA TYR A 288 5.41 8.14 2.71
C TYR A 288 5.19 9.50 3.37
N PHE A 289 4.83 10.51 2.59
CA PHE A 289 4.57 11.86 3.11
C PHE A 289 3.45 11.84 4.16
N LEU A 290 2.30 11.25 3.83
CA LEU A 290 1.16 11.18 4.74
C LEU A 290 1.47 10.33 5.98
N ASN A 291 2.12 9.19 5.79
CA ASN A 291 2.47 8.31 6.91
C ASN A 291 3.42 8.99 7.90
N ILE A 292 4.48 9.65 7.42
CA ILE A 292 5.41 10.38 8.29
C ILE A 292 4.68 11.55 8.94
N PHE A 293 3.93 12.35 8.17
CA PHE A 293 3.20 13.51 8.69
C PHE A 293 2.28 13.12 9.86
N PHE A 294 1.40 12.13 9.67
CA PHE A 294 0.47 11.73 10.73
C PHE A 294 1.15 11.01 11.89
N LEU A 295 2.27 10.32 11.65
CA LEU A 295 3.06 9.75 12.74
C LEU A 295 3.65 10.86 13.63
N LEU A 296 4.16 11.94 13.04
CA LEU A 296 4.67 13.09 13.80
C LEU A 296 3.57 13.83 14.55
N ILE A 297 2.37 13.97 13.97
CA ILE A 297 1.20 14.53 14.67
C ILE A 297 0.78 13.64 15.85
N GLN A 298 0.71 12.33 15.65
CA GLN A 298 0.34 11.40 16.70
C GLN A 298 1.37 11.38 17.85
N LEU A 299 2.64 11.53 17.50
CA LEU A 299 3.73 11.67 18.46
C LEU A 299 3.58 12.97 19.26
N TYR A 300 3.28 14.10 18.59
CA TYR A 300 3.01 15.37 19.26
C TYR A 300 1.85 15.24 20.27
N HIS A 301 0.72 14.64 19.86
CA HIS A 301 -0.41 14.41 20.77
C HIS A 301 -0.10 13.46 21.92
N SER A 302 0.90 12.57 21.78
CA SER A 302 1.30 11.66 22.86
C SER A 302 2.04 12.37 24.01
N LEU A 303 2.57 13.57 23.76
CA LEU A 303 3.27 14.38 24.77
C LEU A 303 2.30 15.17 25.66
N GLU A 304 1.06 15.39 25.22
CA GLU A 304 0.06 16.08 26.02
C GLU A 304 -0.42 15.19 27.18
N PRO A 305 -0.59 15.74 28.40
CA PRO A 305 -1.00 14.95 29.56
C PRO A 305 -2.36 14.28 29.31
N ILE A 306 -2.37 12.95 29.22
CA ILE A 306 -3.58 12.18 28.92
C ILE A 306 -4.31 11.82 30.22
N SER A 307 -5.44 12.49 30.49
CA SER A 307 -6.28 12.23 31.67
C SER A 307 -7.27 11.08 31.46
N LEU A 308 -7.82 10.92 30.26
CA LEU A 308 -8.87 9.93 29.94
C LEU A 308 -8.28 8.59 29.48
N ILE A 309 -8.82 7.48 30.02
CA ILE A 309 -8.38 6.12 29.68
C ILE A 309 -8.63 5.82 28.20
N VAL A 310 -9.80 6.19 27.66
CA VAL A 310 -10.11 5.97 26.24
C VAL A 310 -9.19 6.77 25.33
N ARG A 311 -8.81 7.98 25.72
CA ARG A 311 -7.79 8.76 25.00
C ARG A 311 -6.44 8.06 25.00
N LYS A 312 -6.03 7.43 26.12
CA LYS A 312 -4.79 6.63 26.18
C LYS A 312 -4.86 5.43 25.23
N ILE A 313 -5.95 4.67 25.27
CA ILE A 313 -6.13 3.48 24.42
C ILE A 313 -6.11 3.88 22.94
N TYR A 314 -6.86 4.92 22.57
CA TYR A 314 -6.88 5.44 21.20
C TYR A 314 -5.48 5.89 20.76
N CYS A 315 -4.78 6.68 21.58
CA CYS A 315 -3.45 7.19 21.23
C CYS A 315 -2.44 6.06 21.00
N ILE A 316 -2.39 5.06 21.90
CA ILE A 316 -1.48 3.91 21.77
C ILE A 316 -1.82 3.09 20.53
N PHE A 317 -3.12 2.81 20.32
CA PHE A 317 -3.57 2.03 19.17
C PHE A 317 -3.25 2.74 17.85
N SER A 318 -3.62 4.01 17.71
CA SER A 318 -3.44 4.78 16.49
C SER A 318 -1.95 4.95 16.16
N PHE A 319 -1.12 5.25 17.17
CA PHE A 319 0.34 5.31 16.99
C PHE A 319 0.93 3.96 16.53
N GLY A 320 0.55 2.86 17.20
CA GLY A 320 0.99 1.52 16.80
C GLY A 320 0.53 1.12 15.40
N TYR A 321 -0.69 1.49 15.03
CA TYR A 321 -1.24 1.28 13.69
C TYR A 321 -0.43 2.04 12.62
N LEU A 322 -0.07 3.30 12.88
CA LEU A 322 0.74 4.11 11.97
C LEU A 322 2.16 3.56 11.80
N ILE A 323 2.79 3.10 12.88
CA ILE A 323 4.09 2.42 12.80
C ILE A 323 3.98 1.15 11.97
N LEU A 324 2.97 0.31 12.24
CA LEU A 324 2.75 -0.94 11.49
C LEU A 324 2.55 -0.66 10.00
N LYS A 325 1.73 0.34 9.67
CA LYS A 325 1.41 0.77 8.30
C LYS A 325 2.66 1.25 7.57
N THR A 326 3.38 2.21 8.15
CA THR A 326 4.63 2.77 7.60
C THR A 326 5.72 1.71 7.42
N SER A 327 5.90 0.85 8.42
CA SER A 327 6.86 -0.24 8.38
C SER A 327 6.49 -1.28 7.34
N SER A 328 5.20 -1.64 7.23
CA SER A 328 4.73 -2.60 6.23
C SER A 328 4.97 -2.10 4.81
N VAL A 329 4.55 -0.87 4.48
CA VAL A 329 4.81 -0.28 3.16
C VAL A 329 6.28 -0.33 2.83
N SER A 330 7.13 0.06 3.80
CA SER A 330 8.56 0.12 3.59
C SER A 330 9.21 -1.26 3.44
N LEU A 331 8.83 -2.24 4.26
CA LEU A 331 9.36 -3.60 4.23
C LEU A 331 8.98 -4.30 2.92
N TYR A 332 7.71 -4.24 2.51
CA TYR A 332 7.26 -4.92 1.29
C TYR A 332 7.83 -4.27 0.02
N ALA A 333 7.93 -2.93 -0.03
CA ALA A 333 8.59 -2.25 -1.14
C ALA A 333 10.11 -2.54 -1.18
N ALA A 334 10.79 -2.55 -0.03
CA ALA A 334 12.21 -2.92 0.05
C ALA A 334 12.45 -4.40 -0.28
N TRP A 335 11.48 -5.28 -0.02
CA TRP A 335 11.58 -6.72 -0.31
C TRP A 335 11.81 -7.00 -1.79
N ILE A 336 11.29 -6.16 -2.70
CA ILE A 336 11.61 -6.23 -4.13
C ILE A 336 13.12 -6.11 -4.34
N ASN A 337 13.75 -5.10 -3.71
CA ASN A 337 15.19 -4.88 -3.87
C ASN A 337 15.99 -6.05 -3.29
N ASP A 338 15.58 -6.57 -2.13
CA ASP A 338 16.24 -7.72 -1.50
C ASP A 338 16.18 -8.96 -2.38
N GLU A 339 15.00 -9.34 -2.86
CA GLU A 339 14.80 -10.52 -3.70
C GLU A 339 15.44 -10.35 -5.09
N SER A 340 15.52 -9.12 -5.61
CA SER A 340 16.25 -8.85 -6.86
C SER A 340 17.77 -9.07 -6.74
N LYS A 341 18.32 -9.07 -5.53
CA LYS A 341 19.75 -9.30 -5.25
C LYS A 341 20.05 -10.70 -4.72
N ALA A 342 19.04 -11.41 -4.22
CA ALA A 342 19.17 -12.76 -3.70
C ALA A 342 19.84 -13.76 -4.68
N PRO A 343 19.62 -13.70 -6.01
CA PRO A 343 20.31 -14.58 -6.95
C PRO A 343 21.84 -14.49 -6.88
N THR A 344 22.41 -13.32 -6.57
CA THR A 344 23.87 -13.09 -6.50
C THR A 344 24.57 -14.05 -5.55
N ASN A 345 23.95 -14.31 -4.38
CA ASN A 345 24.53 -15.22 -3.38
C ASN A 345 24.61 -16.65 -3.92
N VAL A 346 23.61 -17.08 -4.69
CA VAL A 346 23.58 -18.42 -5.29
C VAL A 346 24.60 -18.50 -6.43
N LEU A 347 24.64 -17.49 -7.30
CA LEU A 347 25.54 -17.43 -8.45
C LEU A 347 27.01 -17.41 -8.04
N ASN A 348 27.35 -16.72 -6.94
CA ASN A 348 28.71 -16.70 -6.39
C ASN A 348 29.12 -18.02 -5.72
N SER A 349 28.17 -18.92 -5.45
CA SER A 349 28.42 -20.24 -4.84
C SER A 349 28.55 -21.38 -5.86
N VAL A 350 28.41 -21.09 -7.16
CA VAL A 350 28.53 -22.09 -8.23
C VAL A 350 30.00 -22.46 -8.42
N ASP A 351 30.29 -23.76 -8.55
CA ASP A 351 31.64 -24.27 -8.79
C ASP A 351 32.27 -23.66 -10.05
N SER A 352 33.57 -23.36 -10.00
CA SER A 352 34.32 -22.76 -11.10
C SER A 352 34.26 -23.58 -12.40
N SER A 353 34.05 -24.90 -12.30
CA SER A 353 33.88 -25.80 -13.45
C SER A 353 32.54 -25.63 -14.17
N LEU A 354 31.50 -25.17 -13.47
CA LEU A 354 30.16 -24.93 -14.00
C LEU A 354 29.93 -23.45 -14.37
N TYR A 355 30.87 -22.58 -13.98
CA TYR A 355 30.82 -21.16 -14.23
C TYR A 355 30.87 -20.84 -15.73
N ASN A 356 29.96 -19.99 -16.19
CA ASN A 356 29.84 -19.64 -17.61
C ASN A 356 29.54 -18.15 -17.82
N VAL A 357 29.56 -17.75 -19.10
CA VAL A 357 29.39 -16.34 -19.52
C VAL A 357 28.03 -15.77 -19.10
N GLU A 358 26.96 -16.56 -19.09
CA GLU A 358 25.63 -16.08 -18.72
C GLU A 358 25.53 -15.80 -17.21
N ILE A 359 26.18 -16.61 -16.36
CA ILE A 359 26.32 -16.34 -14.92
C ILE A 359 27.03 -15.01 -14.70
N ARG A 360 28.16 -14.78 -15.39
CA ARG A 360 28.90 -13.52 -15.31
C ARG A 360 28.05 -12.33 -15.73
N ARG A 361 27.32 -12.45 -16.84
CA ARG A 361 26.41 -11.39 -17.33
C ARG A 361 25.32 -11.07 -16.32
N LEU A 362 24.70 -12.08 -15.73
CA LEU A 362 23.65 -11.91 -14.74
C LEU A 362 24.19 -11.26 -13.46
N LEU A 363 25.37 -11.65 -12.96
CA LEU A 363 26.01 -11.01 -11.81
C LEU A 363 26.30 -9.52 -12.06
N VAL A 364 26.82 -9.18 -13.24
CA VAL A 364 27.03 -7.79 -13.65
C VAL A 364 25.71 -7.04 -13.70
N GLN A 365 24.68 -7.62 -14.31
CA GLN A 365 23.35 -7.02 -14.40
C GLN A 365 22.77 -6.73 -13.01
N ILE A 366 22.77 -7.70 -12.09
CA ILE A 366 22.25 -7.50 -10.73
C ILE A 366 23.04 -6.42 -9.97
N SER A 367 24.35 -6.31 -10.22
CA SER A 367 25.22 -5.35 -9.54
C SER A 367 24.93 -3.91 -9.97
N PHE A 368 24.61 -3.68 -11.25
CA PHE A 368 24.37 -2.34 -11.79
C PHE A 368 22.89 -1.96 -11.84
N ASP A 369 21.97 -2.93 -11.90
CA ASP A 369 20.55 -2.64 -12.03
C ASP A 369 19.93 -2.20 -10.68
N LYS A 370 19.25 -1.06 -10.69
CA LYS A 370 18.58 -0.49 -9.52
C LYS A 370 17.12 -0.92 -9.51
N THR A 371 16.89 -2.20 -9.21
CA THR A 371 15.53 -2.77 -9.11
C THR A 371 14.92 -2.43 -7.76
N ALA A 372 14.16 -1.33 -7.69
CA ALA A 372 13.44 -0.90 -6.50
C ALA A 372 12.34 0.11 -6.88
N LEU A 373 11.32 0.22 -6.04
CA LEU A 373 10.36 1.33 -6.13
C LEU A 373 10.99 2.63 -5.59
N THR A 374 10.50 3.76 -6.07
CA THR A 374 11.00 5.09 -5.75
C THR A 374 9.86 6.07 -5.42
N GLY A 375 10.14 7.04 -4.57
CA GLY A 375 9.28 8.21 -4.38
C GLY A 375 9.67 9.29 -5.37
N CYS A 376 9.05 9.32 -6.55
CA CYS A 376 9.39 10.23 -7.66
C CYS A 376 10.91 10.33 -7.95
N LYS A 377 11.66 9.22 -7.85
CA LYS A 377 13.14 9.18 -7.94
C LYS A 377 13.91 10.03 -6.90
N MET A 378 13.24 10.69 -5.96
CA MET A 378 13.87 11.44 -4.86
C MET A 378 14.58 10.48 -3.90
N PHE A 379 13.96 9.34 -3.63
CA PHE A 379 14.51 8.27 -2.82
C PHE A 379 14.10 6.90 -3.38
N SER A 380 14.90 5.87 -3.09
CA SER A 380 14.64 4.49 -3.51
C SER A 380 14.37 3.63 -2.29
N VAL A 381 13.21 2.97 -2.26
CA VAL A 381 12.75 2.20 -1.12
C VAL A 381 13.59 0.93 -0.96
N LYS A 382 14.50 0.98 -0.01
CA LYS A 382 15.43 -0.08 0.38
C LYS A 382 15.41 -0.20 1.91
N ARG A 383 15.94 -1.30 2.46
CA ARG A 383 16.02 -1.51 3.92
C ARG A 383 16.59 -0.32 4.69
N GLY A 384 17.56 0.38 4.13
CA GLY A 384 18.18 1.56 4.76
C GLY A 384 17.20 2.71 5.04
N ILE A 385 16.21 2.93 4.18
CA ILE A 385 15.23 4.02 4.38
C ILE A 385 14.40 3.80 5.64
N ILE A 386 14.09 2.55 5.99
CA ILE A 386 13.33 2.22 7.20
C ILE A 386 14.07 2.73 8.43
N LEU A 387 15.38 2.45 8.50
CA LEU A 387 16.23 2.90 9.59
C LEU A 387 16.34 4.42 9.62
N SER A 388 16.55 5.06 8.47
CA SER A 388 16.64 6.52 8.38
C SER A 388 15.35 7.22 8.84
N VAL A 389 14.17 6.71 8.44
CA VAL A 389 12.87 7.26 8.85
C VAL A 389 12.66 7.06 10.35
N ALA A 390 12.95 5.86 10.88
CA ALA A 390 12.84 5.59 12.31
C ALA A 390 13.78 6.49 13.14
N SER A 391 15.04 6.66 12.71
CA SER A 391 15.98 7.56 13.36
C SER A 391 15.51 9.01 13.34
N ALA A 392 15.00 9.50 12.21
CA ALA A 392 14.49 10.87 12.12
C ALA A 392 13.29 11.12 13.06
N ILE A 393 12.38 10.15 13.18
CA ILE A 393 11.24 10.20 14.11
C ILE A 393 11.73 10.27 15.55
N VAL A 394 12.66 9.40 15.95
CA VAL A 394 13.23 9.39 17.31
C VAL A 394 13.98 10.69 17.60
N THR A 395 14.74 11.22 16.64
CA THR A 395 15.41 12.52 16.80
C THR A 395 14.39 13.63 17.02
N TYR A 396 13.31 13.66 16.23
CA TYR A 396 12.24 14.65 16.41
C TYR A 396 11.56 14.52 17.78
N GLU A 397 11.30 13.29 18.24
CA GLU A 397 10.75 13.02 19.57
C GLU A 397 11.64 13.56 20.69
N LEU A 398 12.93 13.25 20.65
CA LEU A 398 13.89 13.72 21.66
C LEU A 398 13.97 15.25 21.70
N VAL A 399 13.96 15.90 20.53
CA VAL A 399 13.97 17.36 20.43
C VAL A 399 12.67 17.94 21.00
N LEU A 400 11.51 17.36 20.69
CA LEU A 400 10.23 17.81 21.24
C LEU A 400 10.17 17.68 22.76
N ILE A 401 10.64 16.56 23.31
CA ILE A 401 10.68 16.34 24.77
C ILE A 401 11.56 17.41 25.43
N GLN A 402 12.75 17.69 24.88
CA GLN A 402 13.65 18.72 25.39
C GLN A 402 13.00 20.11 25.39
N PHE A 403 12.31 20.49 24.32
CA PHE A 403 11.59 21.77 24.26
C PHE A 403 10.39 21.81 25.22
N SER A 404 9.67 20.69 25.37
CA SER A 404 8.56 20.59 26.32
C SER A 404 9.06 20.75 27.76
N GLU A 405 10.16 20.10 28.12
CA GLU A 405 10.78 20.24 29.44
C GLU A 405 11.30 21.67 29.66
N ALA A 406 12.00 22.26 28.70
CA ALA A 406 12.50 23.64 28.79
C ALA A 406 11.37 24.65 29.03
N ASN A 407 10.24 24.51 28.31
CA ASN A 407 9.07 25.35 28.50
C ASN A 407 8.40 25.14 29.88
N LEU A 408 8.47 23.93 30.45
CA LEU A 408 7.98 23.69 31.81
C LEU A 408 8.86 24.40 32.86
N TYR A 409 10.19 24.42 32.66
CA TYR A 409 11.13 25.11 33.55
C TYR A 409 11.05 26.64 33.47
N GLU A 410 10.76 27.22 32.30
CA GLU A 410 10.53 28.67 32.16
C GLU A 410 9.20 29.15 32.77
N ASN A 411 8.22 28.26 32.92
CA ASN A 411 6.89 28.57 33.47
C ASN A 411 6.72 28.19 34.95
N THR A 412 7.76 27.70 35.63
CA THR A 412 7.79 27.55 37.08
C THR A 412 8.37 28.82 37.74
N PRO A 413 7.64 29.47 38.67
CA PRO A 413 8.05 30.74 39.28
C PRO A 413 9.30 30.65 40.16
#